data_AF-A0A5N5JB31-F1
#
_entry.id   AF-A0A5N5JB31-F1
#
_cell.length_a   1.000
_cell.length_b   1.000
_cell.length_c   1.000
_cell.angle_alpha   90.00
_cell.angle_beta   90.00
_cell.angle_gamma   90.00
#
_symmetry.space_group_name_H-M   'P 1'
#
loop_
_entity.id
_entity.type
_entity.pdbx_description
1 polymer ?
#
loop_
_entity_poly.entity_id
_entity_poly.type
_entity_poly.pdbx_seq_one_letter_code
_entity_poly.pdbx_strand_id
1 'polypeptide(L)'
;MGNHGTIKRWPVGLIGMLAGWNGPAASMNEDAIYVVNELTGALSEYDCKNDSWKKVIELPELKLAEQIAAGRGRVCVVYVNGETVVVVDVTARPARMKPVEKPNFIRNCDHLNAPCNLVVPPVRLVPVQ
;
A
#
# COMPACT_ATOMS: atom_id res chain seq x y z
N MET A 1 15.85 -41.56 -2.67
CA MET A 1 15.47 -40.51 -3.63
C MET A 1 14.76 -39.40 -2.86
N GLY A 2 15.32 -38.18 -2.84
CA GLY A 2 14.72 -37.04 -2.12
C GLY A 2 13.46 -36.54 -2.85
N ASN A 3 12.41 -36.26 -2.08
CA ASN A 3 11.15 -35.72 -2.58
C ASN A 3 11.40 -34.37 -3.29
N HIS A 4 11.15 -34.35 -4.60
CA HIS A 4 11.09 -33.11 -5.37
C HIS A 4 9.89 -32.28 -4.88
N GLY A 5 10.19 -31.18 -4.17
CA GLY A 5 9.19 -30.22 -3.73
C GLY A 5 8.38 -29.73 -4.93
N THR A 6 7.08 -30.00 -4.91
CA THR A 6 6.15 -29.54 -5.93
C THR A 6 6.14 -28.02 -5.93
N ILE A 7 6.70 -27.41 -6.99
CA ILE A 7 6.58 -25.98 -7.24
C ILE A 7 5.09 -25.68 -7.40
N LYS A 8 4.51 -24.96 -6.43
CA LYS A 8 3.09 -24.58 -6.49
C LYS A 8 2.92 -23.58 -7.63
N ARG A 9 2.23 -24.01 -8.69
CA ARG A 9 1.93 -23.19 -9.87
C ARG A 9 0.79 -22.24 -9.53
N TRP A 10 0.90 -20.98 -9.94
CA TRP A 10 -0.20 -20.03 -9.83
C TRP A 10 -1.42 -20.54 -10.61
N PRO A 11 -2.65 -20.42 -10.06
CA PRO A 11 -3.86 -20.75 -10.80
C PRO A 11 -3.93 -19.93 -12.08
N VAL A 12 -4.31 -20.59 -13.19
CA VAL A 12 -4.36 -19.98 -14.53
C VAL A 12 -5.34 -18.80 -14.61
N GLY A 13 -6.24 -18.62 -13.63
CA GLY A 13 -7.30 -17.61 -13.61
C GLY A 13 -6.97 -16.28 -12.88
N LEU A 14 -5.69 -15.91 -12.75
CA LEU A 14 -5.26 -14.63 -12.14
C LEU A 14 -4.42 -13.80 -13.13
N ILE A 15 -4.77 -13.86 -14.43
CA ILE A 15 -3.99 -13.22 -15.50
C ILE A 15 -4.09 -11.70 -15.36
N GLY A 16 -5.28 -11.17 -15.11
CA GLY A 16 -5.48 -9.74 -14.96
C GLY A 16 -4.89 -9.20 -13.65
N MET A 17 -4.95 -9.97 -12.56
CA MET A 17 -4.21 -9.67 -11.33
C MET A 17 -2.73 -9.45 -11.62
N LEU A 18 -2.08 -10.42 -12.28
CA LEU A 18 -0.65 -10.36 -12.60
C LEU A 18 -0.32 -9.26 -13.63
N ALA A 19 -1.17 -9.04 -14.62
CA ALA A 19 -0.94 -8.06 -15.67
C ALA A 19 -0.98 -6.61 -15.16
N GLY A 20 -1.82 -6.32 -14.17
CA GLY A 20 -1.94 -4.96 -13.61
C GLY A 20 -1.17 -4.73 -12.31
N TRP A 21 -0.56 -5.76 -11.72
CA TRP A 21 0.28 -5.62 -10.54
C TRP A 21 1.66 -5.05 -10.93
N ASN A 22 1.81 -3.74 -10.83
CA ASN A 22 2.97 -2.99 -11.33
C ASN A 22 3.64 -2.09 -10.27
N GLY A 23 3.61 -2.54 -9.01
CA GLY A 23 4.24 -1.85 -7.89
C GLY A 23 3.83 -2.44 -6.54
N PRO A 24 4.02 -1.71 -5.43
CA PRO A 24 3.66 -2.19 -4.10
C PRO A 24 2.15 -2.40 -3.96
N ALA A 25 1.77 -3.47 -3.26
CA ALA A 25 0.38 -3.84 -3.05
C ALA A 25 0.12 -4.21 -1.58
N ALA A 26 -1.12 -4.01 -1.12
CA ALA A 26 -1.57 -4.39 0.21
C ALA A 26 -3.04 -4.81 0.18
N SER A 27 -3.40 -5.78 1.01
CA SER A 27 -4.78 -6.15 1.24
C SER A 27 -5.39 -5.31 2.39
N MET A 28 -6.70 -5.12 2.33
CA MET A 28 -7.49 -4.55 3.42
C MET A 28 -8.58 -5.54 3.82
N ASN A 29 -8.55 -5.98 5.08
CA ASN A 29 -9.56 -6.87 5.69
C ASN A 29 -9.86 -8.14 4.85
N GLU A 30 -8.87 -8.67 4.12
CA GLU A 30 -9.01 -9.86 3.24
C GLU A 30 -9.97 -9.70 2.03
N ASP A 31 -10.73 -8.61 1.95
CA ASP A 31 -11.76 -8.39 0.91
C ASP A 31 -11.30 -7.51 -0.25
N ALA A 32 -10.33 -6.64 -0.02
CA ALA A 32 -9.82 -5.70 -1.03
C ALA A 32 -8.31 -5.81 -1.17
N ILE A 33 -7.81 -5.67 -2.40
CA ILE A 33 -6.39 -5.54 -2.69
C ILE A 33 -6.18 -4.23 -3.41
N TYR A 34 -5.22 -3.45 -2.94
CA TYR A 34 -4.81 -2.20 -3.55
C TYR A 34 -3.41 -2.34 -4.14
N VAL A 35 -3.15 -1.69 -5.27
CA VAL A 35 -1.82 -1.56 -5.87
C VAL A 35 -1.57 -0.11 -6.27
N VAL A 36 -0.33 0.34 -6.10
CA VAL A 36 0.13 1.62 -6.67
C VAL A 36 1.01 1.33 -7.87
N ASN A 37 0.69 1.93 -9.01
CA ASN A 37 1.61 2.01 -10.14
C ASN A 37 2.66 3.09 -9.84
N GLU A 38 3.89 2.67 -9.58
CA GLU A 38 5.00 3.56 -9.18
C GLU A 38 5.45 4.53 -10.29
N LEU A 39 5.13 4.24 -11.57
CA LEU A 39 5.49 5.10 -12.70
C LEU A 39 4.46 6.21 -12.92
N THR A 40 3.17 5.89 -12.80
CA THR A 40 2.08 6.84 -13.07
C THR A 40 1.56 7.51 -11.80
N GLY A 41 1.67 6.87 -10.65
CA GLY A 41 1.05 7.28 -9.39
C GLY A 41 -0.42 6.87 -9.29
N ALA A 42 -0.88 5.90 -10.09
CA ALA A 42 -2.25 5.40 -10.03
C ALA A 42 -2.43 4.40 -8.87
N LEU A 43 -3.32 4.70 -7.93
CA LEU A 43 -3.82 3.75 -6.94
C LEU A 43 -5.06 3.04 -7.50
N SER A 44 -5.01 1.71 -7.55
CA SER A 44 -6.11 0.89 -8.06
C SER A 44 -6.54 -0.16 -7.05
N GLU A 45 -7.83 -0.49 -7.06
CA GLU A 45 -8.44 -1.59 -6.32
C GLU A 45 -8.67 -2.77 -7.26
N TYR A 46 -8.37 -3.98 -6.81
CA TYR A 46 -8.59 -5.19 -7.59
C TYR A 46 -10.08 -5.59 -7.57
N ASP A 47 -10.68 -5.73 -8.75
CA ASP A 47 -11.98 -6.33 -8.94
C ASP A 47 -11.84 -7.82 -9.24
N CYS A 48 -12.00 -8.65 -8.20
CA CYS A 48 -11.90 -10.10 -8.31
C CYS A 48 -12.97 -10.73 -9.22
N LYS A 49 -14.11 -10.06 -9.44
CA LYS A 49 -15.18 -10.58 -10.30
C LYS A 49 -14.81 -10.48 -11.78
N ASN A 50 -14.04 -9.47 -12.13
CA ASN A 50 -13.65 -9.19 -13.51
C ASN A 50 -12.16 -9.50 -13.78
N ASP A 51 -11.41 -10.02 -12.81
CA ASP A 51 -9.95 -10.20 -12.88
C ASP A 51 -9.27 -8.94 -13.44
N SER A 52 -9.53 -7.79 -12.83
CA SER A 52 -9.03 -6.50 -13.36
C SER A 52 -8.79 -5.47 -12.26
N TRP A 53 -8.02 -4.44 -12.59
CA TRP A 53 -7.71 -3.34 -11.67
C TRP A 53 -8.54 -2.11 -12.00
N LYS A 54 -9.26 -1.58 -11.01
CA LYS A 54 -10.06 -0.36 -11.13
C LYS A 54 -9.32 0.80 -10.48
N LYS A 55 -9.05 1.84 -11.27
CA LYS A 55 -8.42 3.07 -10.77
C LYS A 55 -9.31 3.74 -9.72
N VAL A 56 -8.76 3.97 -8.54
CA VAL A 56 -9.40 4.70 -7.43
C VAL A 56 -9.05 6.18 -7.53
N ILE A 57 -7.77 6.48 -7.70
CA ILE A 57 -7.24 7.84 -7.86
C ILE A 57 -5.87 7.78 -8.55
N GLU A 58 -5.44 8.86 -9.19
CA GLU A 58 -4.09 9.00 -9.74
C GLU A 58 -3.53 10.35 -9.28
N LEU A 59 -2.34 10.30 -8.68
CA LEU A 59 -1.71 11.43 -8.03
C LEU A 59 -0.20 11.38 -8.32
N PRO A 60 0.41 12.46 -8.82
CA PRO A 60 1.86 12.52 -9.02
C PRO A 60 2.66 12.22 -7.73
N GLU A 61 2.10 12.52 -6.56
CA GLU A 61 2.67 12.27 -5.24
C GLU A 61 2.82 10.77 -4.90
N LEU A 62 2.14 9.89 -5.62
CA LEU A 62 2.23 8.44 -5.43
C LEU A 62 3.26 7.78 -6.36
N LYS A 63 3.94 8.55 -7.22
CA LYS A 63 5.05 8.04 -8.01
C LYS A 63 6.21 7.64 -7.10
N LEU A 64 6.98 6.64 -7.52
CA LEU A 64 8.10 6.09 -6.76
C LEU A 64 7.68 5.51 -5.40
N ALA A 65 6.42 5.10 -5.26
CA ALA A 65 5.95 4.40 -4.06
C ALA A 65 6.79 3.14 -3.81
N GLU A 66 7.37 3.05 -2.61
CA GLU A 66 8.19 1.91 -2.20
C GLU A 66 7.36 0.87 -1.47
N GLN A 67 6.40 1.33 -0.64
CA GLN A 67 5.56 0.47 0.19
C GLN A 67 4.18 1.05 0.36
N ILE A 68 3.19 0.18 0.57
CA ILE A 68 1.84 0.59 0.95
C ILE A 68 1.29 -0.27 2.09
N ALA A 69 0.41 0.33 2.90
CA ALA A 69 -0.37 -0.38 3.92
C ALA A 69 -1.83 0.05 3.81
N ALA A 70 -2.76 -0.91 3.92
CA ALA A 70 -4.19 -0.65 3.80
C ALA A 70 -4.94 -1.07 5.06
N GLY A 71 -5.79 -0.19 5.58
CA GLY A 71 -6.58 -0.48 6.78
C GLY A 71 -7.62 0.61 7.06
N ARG A 72 -8.78 0.19 7.60
CA ARG A 72 -9.84 1.10 8.08
C ARG A 72 -10.23 2.16 7.04
N GLY A 73 -10.42 1.75 5.78
CA GLY A 73 -10.83 2.63 4.68
C GLY A 73 -9.76 3.58 4.16
N ARG A 74 -8.48 3.35 4.52
CA ARG A 74 -7.35 4.18 4.10
C ARG A 74 -6.22 3.35 3.54
N VAL A 75 -5.51 3.92 2.57
CA VAL A 75 -4.25 3.40 2.04
C VAL A 75 -3.15 4.39 2.37
N CYS A 76 -2.14 3.96 3.12
CA CYS A 76 -0.92 4.71 3.38
C CYS A 76 0.12 4.33 2.33
N VAL A 77 0.78 5.31 1.74
CA VAL A 77 1.81 5.13 0.71
C VAL A 77 3.09 5.80 1.19
N VAL A 78 4.20 5.07 1.11
CA VAL A 78 5.52 5.50 1.55
C VAL A 78 6.44 5.65 0.34
N TYR A 79 7.17 6.77 0.24
CA TYR A 79 8.14 7.04 -0.82
C TYR A 79 9.27 7.96 -0.32
N VAL A 80 10.38 8.04 -1.08
CA VAL A 80 11.62 8.73 -0.72
C VAL A 80 12.29 8.10 0.51
N ASN A 81 12.72 6.84 0.42
CA ASN A 81 13.40 6.11 1.50
C ASN A 81 12.66 6.13 2.85
N GLY A 82 11.33 6.14 2.84
CA GLY A 82 10.54 6.18 4.07
C GLY A 82 10.27 7.58 4.64
N GLU A 83 10.73 8.66 4.02
CA GLU A 83 10.64 10.01 4.60
C GLU A 83 9.28 10.67 4.42
N THR A 84 8.52 10.29 3.37
CA THR A 84 7.20 10.87 3.09
C THR A 84 6.11 9.82 3.14
N VAL A 85 5.00 10.16 3.82
CA VAL A 85 3.80 9.32 3.89
C VAL A 85 2.60 10.10 3.37
N VAL A 86 1.92 9.53 2.38
CA VAL A 86 0.64 10.03 1.87
C VAL A 86 -0.47 9.08 2.29
N VAL A 87 -1.57 9.61 2.81
CA VAL A 87 -2.75 8.82 3.17
C VAL A 87 -3.88 9.11 2.20
N VAL A 88 -4.41 8.08 1.56
CA VAL A 88 -5.57 8.16 0.69
C VAL A 88 -6.78 7.57 1.43
N ASP A 89 -7.83 8.37 1.58
CA ASP A 89 -9.16 7.90 1.98
C ASP A 89 -9.87 7.33 0.76
N VAL A 90 -9.95 5.99 0.70
CA VAL A 90 -10.55 5.24 -0.41
C VAL A 90 -12.06 5.07 -0.24
N THR A 91 -12.62 5.44 0.92
CA THR A 91 -14.06 5.42 1.19
C THR A 91 -14.74 6.72 0.77
N ALA A 92 -13.98 7.83 0.71
CA ALA A 92 -14.47 9.09 0.18
C ALA A 92 -14.88 8.98 -1.30
N ARG A 93 -15.84 9.81 -1.70
CA ARG A 93 -16.32 9.93 -3.09
C ARG A 93 -16.29 11.41 -3.52
N PRO A 94 -15.40 11.83 -4.43
CA PRO A 94 -14.24 11.07 -4.92
C PRO A 94 -13.25 10.75 -3.80
N ALA A 95 -12.37 9.77 -4.01
CA ALA A 95 -11.29 9.45 -3.08
C ALA A 95 -10.45 10.71 -2.79
N ARG A 96 -9.91 10.83 -1.57
CA ARG A 96 -9.22 12.06 -1.14
C ARG A 96 -7.84 11.76 -0.58
N MET A 97 -6.86 12.52 -1.03
CA MET A 97 -5.53 12.53 -0.44
C MET A 97 -5.51 13.42 0.81
N LYS A 98 -4.79 12.97 1.83
CA LYS A 98 -4.35 13.78 2.96
C LYS A 98 -2.84 13.61 3.12
N PRO A 99 -2.04 14.67 2.91
CA PRO A 99 -0.64 14.67 3.31
C PRO A 99 -0.56 14.43 4.81
N VAL A 100 0.35 13.56 5.25
CA VAL A 100 0.68 13.42 6.67
C VAL A 100 2.03 14.07 6.88
N GLU A 101 2.09 15.09 7.73
CA GLU A 101 3.36 15.61 8.19
C GLU A 101 4.12 14.48 8.90
N LYS A 102 5.38 14.26 8.50
CA LYS A 102 6.28 13.31 9.15
C LYS A 102 6.24 13.51 10.67
N PRO A 103 5.97 12.46 11.48
CA PRO A 103 6.24 12.53 12.90
C PRO A 103 7.73 12.82 13.08
N ASN A 104 8.09 13.86 13.84
CA ASN A 104 9.48 14.29 14.07
C ASN A 104 10.38 13.25 14.80
N PHE A 105 9.95 11.99 14.90
CA PHE A 105 10.52 10.98 15.79
C PHE A 105 10.98 9.68 15.12
N ILE A 106 10.96 9.59 13.78
CA ILE A 106 11.67 8.49 13.09
C ILE A 106 13.18 8.83 13.11
N ARG A 107 13.80 8.71 14.29
CA ARG A 107 15.26 8.70 14.43
C ARG A 107 15.74 7.27 14.17
N ASN A 108 16.72 7.14 13.28
CA ASN A 108 17.41 5.92 12.88
C ASN A 108 17.42 4.81 13.94
N CYS A 109 16.97 3.62 13.55
CA CYS A 109 17.09 2.40 14.34
C CYS A 109 18.54 1.89 14.47
N ASP A 110 19.52 2.56 13.85
CA ASP A 110 20.92 2.08 13.77
C ASP A 110 21.68 2.11 15.11
N HIS A 111 21.12 2.74 16.16
CA HIS A 111 21.81 2.89 17.45
C HIS A 111 21.15 2.20 18.65
N LEU A 112 20.00 1.54 18.50
CA LEU A 112 19.35 0.86 19.60
C LEU A 112 19.14 -0.61 19.24
N ASN A 113 19.95 -1.46 19.86
CA ASN A 113 19.82 -2.91 19.89
C ASN A 113 18.51 -3.32 20.60
N ALA A 114 17.36 -2.99 19.99
CA ALA A 114 16.02 -3.24 20.49
C ALA A 114 15.23 -4.04 19.45
N PRO A 115 14.45 -5.06 19.87
CA PRO A 115 13.65 -5.86 18.96
C PRO A 115 12.59 -5.00 18.26
N CYS A 116 12.38 -5.23 16.96
CA CYS A 116 11.51 -4.49 16.05
C CYS A 116 9.99 -4.50 16.38
N ASN A 117 9.60 -4.53 17.64
CA ASN A 117 8.22 -4.31 18.06
C ASN A 117 7.96 -2.81 18.21
N LEU A 118 8.05 -2.09 17.09
CA LEU A 118 7.61 -0.70 17.02
C LEU A 118 6.08 -0.69 17.07
N VAL A 119 5.57 -0.40 18.25
CA VAL A 119 4.22 0.12 18.45
C VAL A 119 4.13 1.39 17.62
N VAL A 120 3.50 1.31 16.44
CA VAL A 120 3.07 2.51 15.71
C VAL A 120 2.08 3.25 16.63
N PRO A 121 2.42 4.45 17.15
CA PRO A 121 1.44 5.21 17.90
C PRO A 121 0.27 5.54 16.95
N PRO A 122 -0.98 5.61 17.46
CA PRO A 122 -2.12 5.95 16.63
C PRO A 122 -1.86 7.30 15.97
N VAL A 123 -1.89 7.32 14.63
CA VAL A 123 -1.82 8.55 13.82
C VAL A 123 -2.83 9.54 14.39
N ARG A 124 -2.36 10.60 15.04
CA ARG A 124 -3.23 11.69 15.50
C ARG A 124 -3.71 12.43 14.27
N LEU A 125 -4.93 12.11 13.85
CA LEU A 125 -5.68 12.94 12.91
C LEU A 125 -5.93 14.29 13.59
N VAL A 126 -5.29 15.34 13.09
CA VAL A 126 -5.60 16.72 13.51
C VAL A 126 -7.06 17.00 13.12
N PRO A 127 -7.92 17.52 14.02
CA PRO A 127 -9.27 17.91 13.66
C PRO A 127 -9.19 19.09 12.68
N VAL A 128 -9.97 18.99 11.59
CA VAL A 128 -10.21 20.12 10.68
C VAL A 128 -11.13 21.11 11.41
N GLN A 129 -10.71 22.38 11.49
CA GLN A 129 -11.56 23.49 11.95
C GLN A 129 -12.56 23.91 10.87
#